data_AF-A0A3C0GVV7-F1
#
_entry.id   AF-A0A3C0GVV7-F1
#
_cell.length_a   1.000
_cell.length_b   1.000
_cell.length_c   1.000
_cell.angle_alpha   90.00
_cell.angle_beta   90.00
_cell.angle_gamma   90.00
#
_symmetry.space_group_name_H-M   'P 1'
#
loop_
_entity.id
_entity.type
_entity.pdbx_description
1 polymer ?
#
loop_
_entity_poly.entity_id
_entity_poly.type
_entity_poly.pdbx_seq_one_letter_code
_entity_poly.pdbx_strand_id
1 'polypeptide(L)'
;MWLRRTDGQRLRAQLSPSAEGWKVRRRLPFDTPWRTLQISDRAGGLVESDLILNLNAPNALGDVSWVKPSKYLGVWWSMHLDQESWATGPRHAATTAKTRKVIDFAAAHGFRGVLVEGWNPGWDGNWVGNGYDFDFTRPTADFDIAALSAYAAGKGVHLIGHHETGCAIEHYEDQLGAALDLYARLGVDQFKSGYVCDDGQVDRRNPAGGPLWREWHDGQFMARHHLKVVQEAARRHIAVNPHEPIKDTGLRRTYPNWISREGARGMEYNAWGQPPNPPEHEVNLVFTRMLAGPMDYTPGILSLK
;
A
#
# COMPACT_ATOMS: atom_id res chain seq x y z
N MET A 1 -11.92 -13.30 0.54
CA MET A 1 -12.80 -14.34 1.14
C MET A 1 -12.92 -14.06 2.62
N TRP A 2 -14.15 -13.79 3.02
CA TRP A 2 -14.61 -13.64 4.39
C TRP A 2 -15.24 -14.93 4.89
N LEU A 3 -15.36 -15.05 6.21
CA LEU A 3 -16.05 -16.16 6.88
C LEU A 3 -17.30 -15.61 7.56
N ARG A 4 -18.47 -16.12 7.17
CA ARG A 4 -19.74 -15.79 7.82
C ARG A 4 -20.15 -16.96 8.72
N ARG A 5 -20.38 -16.67 9.99
CA ARG A 5 -21.05 -17.61 10.90
C ARG A 5 -22.51 -17.78 10.46
N THR A 6 -22.94 -19.01 10.23
CA THR A 6 -24.32 -19.30 9.82
C THR A 6 -25.17 -19.84 10.96
N ASP A 7 -24.65 -20.81 11.70
CA ASP A 7 -25.32 -21.46 12.83
C ASP A 7 -24.27 -22.18 13.70
N GLY A 8 -24.43 -22.22 15.02
CA GLY A 8 -23.49 -22.86 15.93
C GLY A 8 -22.04 -22.45 15.68
N GLN A 9 -21.18 -23.42 15.37
CA GLN A 9 -19.78 -23.24 14.97
C GLN A 9 -19.55 -23.33 13.44
N ARG A 10 -20.62 -23.34 12.64
CA ARG A 10 -20.54 -23.46 11.18
C ARG A 10 -20.17 -22.13 10.54
N LEU A 11 -19.07 -22.14 9.79
CA LEU A 11 -18.59 -21.01 8.99
C LEU A 11 -18.80 -21.29 7.51
N ARG A 12 -19.27 -20.27 6.77
CA ARG A 12 -19.45 -20.33 5.30
C ARG A 12 -18.55 -19.29 4.63
N ALA A 13 -17.94 -19.68 3.52
CA ALA A 13 -17.21 -18.76 2.66
C ALA A 13 -18.14 -17.68 2.11
N GLN A 14 -17.79 -16.42 2.34
CA GLN A 14 -18.44 -15.24 1.76
C GLN A 14 -17.42 -14.53 0.87
N LEU A 15 -17.72 -14.45 -0.42
CA LEU A 15 -16.91 -13.72 -1.38
C LEU A 15 -17.54 -12.35 -1.59
N SER A 16 -16.70 -11.33 -1.66
CA SER A 16 -17.09 -9.96 -1.98
C SER A 16 -17.63 -9.94 -3.42
N PRO A 17 -18.85 -9.42 -3.63
CA PRO A 17 -19.42 -9.32 -4.96
C PRO A 17 -18.72 -8.21 -5.76
N SER A 18 -18.90 -8.23 -7.06
CA SER A 18 -18.67 -7.07 -7.92
C SER A 18 -19.83 -6.08 -7.82
N ALA A 19 -19.67 -4.90 -8.41
CA ALA A 19 -20.76 -3.93 -8.61
C ALA A 19 -21.98 -4.52 -9.36
N GLU A 20 -21.76 -5.54 -10.19
CA GLU A 20 -22.80 -6.26 -10.94
C GLU A 20 -23.43 -7.42 -10.12
N GLY A 21 -23.01 -7.63 -8.87
CA GLY A 21 -23.54 -8.65 -7.97
C GLY A 21 -22.95 -10.07 -8.12
N TRP A 22 -22.29 -10.38 -9.25
CA TRP A 22 -21.54 -11.63 -9.37
C TRP A 22 -20.29 -11.61 -8.48
N LYS A 23 -19.88 -12.77 -7.94
CA LYS A 23 -18.73 -12.88 -7.01
C LYS A 23 -17.41 -13.17 -7.72
N VAL A 24 -17.45 -13.98 -8.77
CA VAL A 24 -16.29 -14.41 -9.56
C VAL A 24 -16.73 -14.58 -11.01
N ARG A 25 -16.07 -13.89 -11.95
CA ARG A 25 -16.21 -14.12 -13.39
C ARG A 25 -14.92 -14.69 -13.98
N ARG A 26 -14.99 -15.91 -14.53
CA ARG A 26 -13.85 -16.67 -15.08
C ARG A 26 -14.28 -17.51 -16.29
N ARG A 27 -13.34 -17.82 -17.17
CA ARG A 27 -13.48 -18.82 -18.23
C ARG A 27 -13.02 -20.18 -17.69
N LEU A 28 -13.67 -21.27 -18.11
CA LEU A 28 -13.28 -22.64 -17.71
C LEU A 28 -12.12 -23.17 -18.58
N PRO A 29 -11.25 -24.04 -18.04
CA PRO A 29 -11.16 -24.43 -16.63
C PRO A 29 -10.55 -23.31 -15.76
N PHE A 30 -10.87 -23.30 -14.45
CA PHE A 30 -10.27 -22.38 -13.48
C PHE A 30 -10.13 -23.01 -12.11
N ASP A 31 -9.11 -22.58 -11.37
CA ASP A 31 -8.89 -22.95 -9.98
C ASP A 31 -9.36 -21.86 -9.02
N THR A 32 -9.64 -22.26 -7.79
CA THR A 32 -9.85 -21.32 -6.69
C THR A 32 -8.55 -21.13 -5.90
N PRO A 33 -8.36 -20.00 -5.21
CA PRO A 33 -7.28 -19.90 -4.22
C PRO A 33 -7.42 -20.96 -3.13
N TRP A 34 -6.29 -21.41 -2.57
CA TRP A 34 -6.29 -22.32 -1.43
C TRP A 34 -7.11 -21.77 -0.26
N ARG A 35 -7.78 -22.67 0.48
CA ARG A 35 -8.31 -22.38 1.82
C ARG A 35 -7.39 -23.06 2.81
N THR A 36 -6.89 -22.31 3.79
CA THR A 36 -5.94 -22.81 4.78
C THR A 36 -6.59 -22.94 6.14
N LEU A 37 -6.24 -24.00 6.86
CA LEU A 37 -6.56 -24.20 8.26
C LEU A 37 -5.25 -24.52 8.97
N GLN A 38 -4.75 -23.60 9.79
CA GLN A 38 -3.56 -23.82 10.62
C GLN A 38 -4.03 -24.29 12.00
N ILE A 39 -3.47 -25.40 12.46
CA ILE A 39 -3.81 -26.03 13.75
C ILE A 39 -2.50 -26.26 14.48
N SER A 40 -2.45 -25.87 15.75
CA SER A 40 -1.30 -26.12 16.62
C SER A 40 -1.75 -26.20 18.07
N ASP A 41 -1.05 -27.01 18.86
CA ASP A 41 -1.28 -27.14 20.31
C ASP A 41 -0.67 -25.96 21.11
N ARG A 42 0.07 -25.06 20.45
CA ARG A 42 0.62 -23.83 21.03
C ARG A 42 0.48 -22.65 20.06
N ALA A 43 0.26 -21.45 20.59
CA ALA A 43 0.10 -20.24 19.78
C ALA A 43 1.32 -19.97 18.86
N GLY A 44 2.55 -20.22 19.35
CA GLY A 44 3.77 -20.03 18.56
C GLY A 44 3.84 -20.90 17.29
N GLY A 45 3.20 -22.08 17.29
CA GLY A 45 3.19 -22.94 16.11
C GLY A 45 2.34 -22.39 14.95
N LEU A 46 1.45 -21.42 15.21
CA LEU A 46 0.75 -20.68 14.15
C LEU A 46 1.70 -19.71 13.43
N VAL A 47 2.55 -19.02 14.19
CA VAL A 47 3.47 -17.99 13.70
C VAL A 47 4.66 -18.60 12.95
N GLU A 48 5.17 -19.74 13.42
CA GLU A 48 6.31 -20.44 12.83
C GLU A 48 5.98 -21.20 11.53
N SER A 49 4.74 -21.13 11.04
CA SER A 49 4.29 -21.91 9.89
C SER A 49 4.56 -21.22 8.55
N ASP A 50 5.26 -21.92 7.65
CA ASP A 50 5.47 -21.49 6.26
C ASP A 50 4.30 -21.81 5.31
N LEU A 51 3.16 -22.30 5.83
CA LEU A 51 2.05 -22.83 5.03
C LEU A 51 1.61 -21.86 3.92
N ILE A 52 1.44 -20.57 4.25
CA ILE A 52 0.97 -19.56 3.30
C ILE A 52 1.95 -19.40 2.13
N LEU A 53 3.26 -19.37 2.40
CA LEU A 53 4.27 -19.30 1.34
C LEU A 53 4.31 -20.59 0.52
N ASN A 54 4.28 -21.75 1.17
CA ASN A 54 4.40 -23.06 0.52
C ASN A 54 3.29 -23.33 -0.50
N LEU A 55 2.11 -22.73 -0.34
CA LEU A 55 0.96 -22.86 -1.25
C LEU A 55 0.98 -21.90 -2.45
N ASN A 56 1.92 -20.96 -2.52
CA ASN A 56 2.06 -20.06 -3.65
C ASN A 56 2.99 -20.62 -4.73
N ALA A 57 2.83 -20.15 -5.97
CA ALA A 57 3.76 -20.49 -7.05
C ALA A 57 5.18 -19.98 -6.73
N PRO A 58 6.24 -20.61 -7.29
CA PRO A 58 7.60 -20.08 -7.20
C PRO A 58 7.73 -18.68 -7.80
N ASN A 59 8.85 -18.01 -7.50
CA ASN A 59 9.21 -16.70 -8.04
C ASN A 59 9.09 -16.66 -9.57
N ALA A 60 8.29 -15.71 -10.07
CA ALA A 60 8.04 -15.48 -11.49
C ALA A 60 8.85 -14.32 -12.08
N LEU A 61 9.64 -13.60 -11.26
CA LEU A 61 10.40 -12.42 -11.66
C LEU A 61 11.86 -12.70 -12.05
N GLY A 62 12.34 -13.94 -11.87
CA GLY A 62 13.74 -14.28 -12.12
C GLY A 62 14.68 -13.65 -11.08
N ASP A 63 15.74 -12.97 -11.52
CA ASP A 63 16.63 -12.25 -10.59
C ASP A 63 15.89 -11.06 -9.95
N VAL A 64 15.81 -11.10 -8.62
CA VAL A 64 15.20 -10.07 -7.78
C VAL A 64 16.21 -9.43 -6.84
N SER A 65 17.51 -9.52 -7.17
CA SER A 65 18.58 -8.88 -6.42
C SER A 65 18.42 -7.36 -6.28
N TRP A 66 17.60 -6.74 -7.14
CA TRP A 66 17.21 -5.33 -7.09
C TRP A 66 16.21 -5.00 -5.97
N VAL A 67 15.48 -5.98 -5.43
CA VAL A 67 14.60 -5.76 -4.26
C VAL A 67 15.46 -5.63 -3.01
N LYS A 68 15.46 -4.45 -2.37
CA LYS A 68 16.30 -4.15 -1.21
C LYS A 68 15.47 -3.92 0.06
N PRO A 69 15.36 -4.91 0.97
CA PRO A 69 14.84 -4.68 2.31
C PRO A 69 15.60 -3.55 2.98
N SER A 70 14.89 -2.56 3.52
CA SER A 70 15.52 -1.39 4.11
C SER A 70 14.63 -0.71 5.15
N LYS A 71 15.27 0.09 6.01
CA LYS A 71 14.58 1.03 6.88
C LYS A 71 14.45 2.36 6.16
N TYR A 72 13.35 3.06 6.41
CA TYR A 72 13.08 4.37 5.84
C TYR A 72 12.50 5.33 6.89
N LEU A 73 12.54 6.61 6.57
CA LEU A 73 11.84 7.69 7.26
C LEU A 73 10.87 8.36 6.29
N GLY A 74 10.03 9.28 6.75
CA GLY A 74 9.14 9.98 5.84
C GLY A 74 8.74 11.38 6.26
N VAL A 75 8.48 12.20 5.25
CA VAL A 75 7.57 13.35 5.35
C VAL A 75 6.17 12.74 5.36
N TRP A 76 5.66 12.46 6.56
CA TRP A 76 4.45 11.65 6.77
C TRP A 76 3.73 11.97 8.09
N TRP A 77 4.38 11.69 9.23
CA TRP A 77 3.74 11.74 10.56
C TRP A 77 3.18 13.12 10.94
N SER A 78 3.87 14.19 10.52
CA SER A 78 3.43 15.57 10.77
C SER A 78 2.04 15.87 10.20
N MET A 79 1.66 15.22 9.10
CA MET A 79 0.33 15.40 8.51
C MET A 79 -0.75 14.63 9.26
N HIS A 80 -0.44 13.44 9.78
CA HIS A 80 -1.35 12.71 10.66
C HIS A 80 -1.58 13.41 12.01
N LEU A 81 -0.61 14.21 12.49
CA LEU A 81 -0.75 15.05 13.68
C LEU A 81 -1.42 16.40 13.40
N ASP A 82 -1.85 16.68 12.17
CA ASP A 82 -2.36 18.00 11.71
C ASP A 82 -1.40 19.18 12.02
N GLN A 83 -0.10 18.91 12.10
CA GLN A 83 0.93 19.95 12.24
C GLN A 83 1.27 20.56 10.88
N GLU A 84 1.24 19.72 9.84
CA GLU A 84 1.47 20.07 8.45
C GLU A 84 0.39 19.41 7.57
N SER A 85 0.38 19.70 6.27
CA SER A 85 -0.64 19.22 5.34
C SER A 85 -0.04 18.52 4.14
N TRP A 86 -0.81 17.58 3.57
CA TRP A 86 -0.58 17.08 2.21
C TRP A 86 -0.95 18.11 1.15
N ALA A 87 -1.92 18.99 1.41
CA ALA A 87 -2.36 20.02 0.48
C ALA A 87 -1.31 21.12 0.34
N THR A 88 -1.28 21.75 -0.83
CA THR A 88 -0.41 22.88 -1.10
C THR A 88 -0.79 24.09 -0.24
N GLY A 89 0.18 24.96 0.04
CA GLY A 89 -0.01 26.17 0.83
C GLY A 89 0.95 26.28 2.01
N PRO A 90 0.68 27.18 2.99
CA PRO A 90 1.64 27.53 4.04
C PRO A 90 2.07 26.38 4.96
N ARG A 91 1.23 25.33 5.09
CA ARG A 91 1.50 24.13 5.89
C ARG A 91 1.96 22.93 5.06
N HIS A 92 2.22 23.10 3.76
CA HIS A 92 2.54 21.98 2.89
C HIS A 92 3.84 21.28 3.32
N ALA A 93 3.74 19.97 3.56
CA ALA A 93 4.85 19.18 4.09
C ALA A 93 5.87 18.79 3.01
N ALA A 94 5.41 18.42 1.81
CA ALA A 94 6.28 17.93 0.74
C ALA A 94 6.93 19.07 -0.04
N THR A 95 7.78 19.83 0.63
CA THR A 95 8.59 20.87 0.00
C THR A 95 10.02 20.39 -0.23
N THR A 96 10.68 20.95 -1.24
CA THR A 96 12.09 20.69 -1.53
C THR A 96 12.99 20.95 -0.30
N ALA A 97 12.74 22.04 0.43
CA ALA A 97 13.55 22.41 1.59
C ALA A 97 13.41 21.41 2.75
N LYS A 98 12.18 20.98 3.06
CA LYS A 98 11.95 20.01 4.14
C LYS A 98 12.48 18.63 3.76
N THR A 99 12.19 18.15 2.55
CA THR A 99 12.65 16.83 2.11
C THR A 99 14.17 16.72 2.10
N ARG A 100 14.91 17.78 1.74
CA ARG A 100 16.39 17.81 1.88
C ARG A 100 16.85 17.56 3.32
N LYS A 101 16.22 18.19 4.31
CA LYS A 101 16.55 17.98 5.74
C LYS A 101 16.30 16.53 6.18
N VAL A 102 15.22 15.93 5.71
CA VAL A 102 14.90 14.51 6.01
C VAL A 102 15.90 13.57 5.33
N ILE A 103 16.32 13.87 4.09
CA ILE A 103 17.40 13.15 3.39
C ILE A 103 18.71 13.26 4.17
N ASP A 104 19.07 14.44 4.66
CA ASP A 104 20.29 14.64 5.44
C ASP A 104 20.29 13.81 6.73
N PHE A 105 19.16 13.80 7.44
CA PHE A 105 18.98 12.97 8.63
C PHE A 105 19.04 11.48 8.29
N ALA A 106 18.36 11.05 7.23
CA ALA A 106 18.38 9.67 6.76
C ALA A 106 19.81 9.19 6.47
N ALA A 107 20.59 10.00 5.73
CA ALA A 107 21.98 9.71 5.40
C ALA A 107 22.87 9.65 6.66
N ALA A 108 22.70 10.58 7.60
CA ALA A 108 23.48 10.63 8.84
C ALA A 108 23.22 9.43 9.77
N HIS A 109 22.04 8.80 9.67
CA HIS A 109 21.60 7.73 10.57
C HIS A 109 21.40 6.36 9.88
N GLY A 110 21.87 6.21 8.64
CA GLY A 110 21.87 4.93 7.94
C GLY A 110 20.48 4.43 7.51
N PHE A 111 19.55 5.35 7.24
CA PHE A 111 18.29 5.03 6.58
C PHE A 111 18.47 5.11 5.08
N ARG A 112 17.97 4.10 4.36
CA ARG A 112 18.12 4.03 2.90
C ARG A 112 17.08 4.88 2.17
N GLY A 113 15.91 5.05 2.76
CA GLY A 113 14.74 5.61 2.08
C GLY A 113 14.14 6.82 2.79
N VAL A 114 13.60 7.75 1.99
CA VAL A 114 12.73 8.84 2.46
C VAL A 114 11.42 8.82 1.68
N LEU A 115 10.32 8.43 2.34
CA LEU A 115 8.95 8.57 1.83
C LEU A 115 8.53 10.03 1.85
N VAL A 116 7.82 10.46 0.81
CA VAL A 116 7.23 11.79 0.75
C VAL A 116 5.80 11.70 0.24
N GLU A 117 4.84 12.02 1.09
CA GLU A 117 3.43 12.15 0.70
C GLU A 117 3.06 13.62 0.50
N GLY A 118 2.12 13.92 -0.40
CA GLY A 118 1.77 15.30 -0.78
C GLY A 118 2.58 15.87 -1.95
N TRP A 119 3.50 15.08 -2.53
CA TRP A 119 4.46 15.60 -3.52
C TRP A 119 3.85 15.99 -4.88
N ASN A 120 2.64 15.51 -5.18
CA ASN A 120 2.00 15.58 -6.49
C ASN A 120 0.67 16.36 -6.45
N PRO A 121 0.15 16.93 -7.55
CA PRO A 121 -1.18 17.55 -7.56
C PRO A 121 -2.29 16.57 -7.17
N GLY A 122 -3.36 17.07 -6.55
CA GLY A 122 -4.57 16.31 -6.19
C GLY A 122 -4.89 16.22 -4.69
N TRP A 123 -4.00 16.72 -3.83
CA TRP A 123 -4.21 16.75 -2.37
C TRP A 123 -5.02 17.95 -1.88
N ASP A 124 -5.22 18.97 -2.72
CA ASP A 124 -5.97 20.17 -2.36
C ASP A 124 -7.46 19.85 -2.23
N GLY A 125 -8.08 20.24 -1.12
CA GLY A 125 -9.48 19.94 -0.84
C GLY A 125 -9.67 18.60 -0.14
N ASN A 126 -10.76 17.88 -0.46
CA ASN A 126 -11.04 16.57 0.11
C ASN A 126 -10.63 15.47 -0.88
N TRP A 127 -9.46 14.86 -0.63
CA TRP A 127 -8.91 13.78 -1.45
C TRP A 127 -9.45 12.38 -1.06
N VAL A 128 -10.01 12.24 0.14
CA VAL A 128 -10.55 10.97 0.67
C VAL A 128 -11.74 10.52 -0.19
N GLY A 129 -11.62 9.36 -0.84
CA GLY A 129 -12.63 8.85 -1.77
C GLY A 129 -12.86 9.70 -3.02
N ASN A 130 -11.95 10.65 -3.33
CA ASN A 130 -12.08 11.58 -4.44
C ASN A 130 -10.71 11.85 -5.10
N GLY A 131 -10.12 10.80 -5.69
CA GLY A 131 -8.77 10.89 -6.25
C GLY A 131 -8.66 11.32 -7.71
N TYR A 132 -9.70 11.88 -8.33
CA TYR A 132 -9.68 12.24 -9.76
C TYR A 132 -8.77 13.43 -10.10
N ASP A 133 -8.40 14.23 -9.10
CA ASP A 133 -7.47 15.35 -9.27
C ASP A 133 -5.99 14.91 -9.12
N PHE A 134 -5.73 13.64 -8.74
CA PHE A 134 -4.36 13.15 -8.62
C PHE A 134 -3.66 13.07 -9.97
N ASP A 135 -2.49 13.69 -10.05
CA ASP A 135 -1.55 13.53 -11.15
C ASP A 135 -0.31 12.80 -10.65
N PHE A 136 -0.06 11.59 -11.15
CA PHE A 136 1.05 10.75 -10.69
C PHE A 136 2.34 11.00 -11.48
N THR A 137 2.34 11.96 -12.41
CA THR A 137 3.39 12.14 -13.41
C THR A 137 4.17 13.44 -13.28
N ARG A 138 3.72 14.35 -12.41
CA ARG A 138 4.40 15.62 -12.12
C ARG A 138 4.27 16.03 -10.66
N PRO A 139 5.25 16.80 -10.13
CA PRO A 139 5.18 17.29 -8.77
C PRO A 139 4.39 18.59 -8.64
N THR A 140 4.08 18.99 -7.41
CA THR A 140 3.69 20.37 -7.06
C THR A 140 4.85 21.34 -7.31
N ALA A 141 4.56 22.64 -7.43
CA ALA A 141 5.56 23.65 -7.80
C ALA A 141 6.70 23.82 -6.78
N ASP A 142 6.47 23.47 -5.50
CA ASP A 142 7.41 23.57 -4.40
C ASP A 142 8.21 22.27 -4.15
N PHE A 143 7.99 21.24 -4.97
CA PHE A 143 8.65 19.94 -4.87
C PHE A 143 9.47 19.61 -6.14
N ASP A 144 10.76 19.94 -6.15
CA ASP A 144 11.67 19.60 -7.23
C ASP A 144 12.14 18.14 -7.08
N ILE A 145 11.31 17.21 -7.57
CA ILE A 145 11.56 15.77 -7.46
C ILE A 145 12.88 15.34 -8.12
N ALA A 146 13.27 15.99 -9.22
CA ALA A 146 14.50 15.66 -9.93
C ALA A 146 15.74 16.09 -9.14
N ALA A 147 15.75 17.31 -8.62
CA ALA A 147 16.86 17.79 -7.79
C ALA A 147 16.94 17.05 -6.44
N LEU A 148 15.80 16.63 -5.87
CA LEU A 148 15.76 15.82 -4.65
C LEU A 148 16.26 14.40 -4.89
N SER A 149 15.86 13.76 -5.98
CA SER A 149 16.34 12.43 -6.36
C SER A 149 17.86 12.44 -6.52
N ALA A 150 18.41 13.40 -7.28
CA ALA A 150 19.85 13.55 -7.47
C ALA A 150 20.58 13.82 -6.14
N TYR A 151 20.00 14.66 -5.27
CA TYR A 151 20.57 14.96 -3.96
C TYR A 151 20.58 13.75 -3.02
N ALA A 152 19.50 12.99 -2.99
CA ALA A 152 19.39 11.76 -2.21
C ALA A 152 20.42 10.73 -2.69
N ALA A 153 20.50 10.50 -4.01
CA ALA A 153 21.43 9.55 -4.61
C ALA A 153 22.89 9.89 -4.26
N GLY A 154 23.27 11.18 -4.29
CA GLY A 154 24.59 11.65 -3.86
C GLY A 154 24.94 11.38 -2.39
N LYS A 155 23.95 10.98 -1.57
CA LYS A 155 24.09 10.63 -0.15
C LYS A 155 23.81 9.15 0.14
N GLY A 156 23.62 8.33 -0.89
CA GLY A 156 23.24 6.92 -0.73
C GLY A 156 21.82 6.73 -0.18
N VAL A 157 20.96 7.74 -0.31
CA VAL A 157 19.54 7.70 0.06
C VAL A 157 18.70 7.64 -1.21
N HIS A 158 17.57 6.95 -1.16
CA HIS A 158 16.58 6.90 -2.23
C HIS A 158 15.31 7.61 -1.77
N LEU A 159 14.68 8.37 -2.67
CA LEU A 159 13.29 8.74 -2.47
C LEU A 159 12.42 7.48 -2.55
N ILE A 160 11.45 7.38 -1.67
CA ILE A 160 10.37 6.39 -1.75
C ILE A 160 9.15 7.11 -2.32
N GLY A 161 8.63 6.58 -3.43
CA GLY A 161 7.46 7.14 -4.10
C GLY A 161 6.18 7.00 -3.27
N HIS A 162 5.17 7.79 -3.62
CA HIS A 162 3.83 7.70 -3.06
C HIS A 162 2.75 7.90 -4.12
N HIS A 163 1.83 6.95 -4.26
CA HIS A 163 0.66 7.01 -5.13
C HIS A 163 -0.63 6.73 -4.33
N GLU A 164 -1.21 7.75 -3.70
CA GLU A 164 -2.57 7.69 -3.15
C GLU A 164 -3.60 7.82 -4.28
N THR A 165 -4.65 7.00 -4.26
CA THR A 165 -5.61 6.95 -5.37
C THR A 165 -6.96 7.56 -5.02
N GLY A 166 -7.28 7.81 -3.75
CA GLY A 166 -8.63 8.18 -3.31
C GLY A 166 -9.69 7.22 -3.85
N CYS A 167 -9.32 5.94 -4.05
CA CYS A 167 -10.09 4.91 -4.73
C CYS A 167 -10.50 5.16 -6.19
N ALA A 168 -9.95 6.16 -6.89
CA ALA A 168 -10.13 6.38 -8.32
C ALA A 168 -9.24 5.43 -9.15
N ILE A 169 -9.54 4.13 -9.11
CA ILE A 169 -8.63 3.05 -9.54
C ILE A 169 -8.24 3.16 -11.02
N GLU A 170 -9.22 3.32 -11.88
CA GLU A 170 -8.95 3.35 -13.32
C GLU A 170 -8.32 4.67 -13.77
N HIS A 171 -8.52 5.77 -13.03
CA HIS A 171 -7.78 7.03 -13.20
C HIS A 171 -6.29 6.85 -12.89
N TYR A 172 -5.97 6.10 -11.83
CA TYR A 172 -4.59 5.71 -11.54
C TYR A 172 -4.03 4.75 -12.61
N GLU A 173 -4.79 3.75 -13.03
CA GLU A 173 -4.34 2.81 -14.07
C GLU A 173 -4.03 3.49 -15.42
N ASP A 174 -4.76 4.55 -15.77
CA ASP A 174 -4.51 5.34 -16.98
C ASP A 174 -3.15 6.06 -16.94
N GLN A 175 -2.65 6.39 -15.74
CA GLN A 175 -1.37 7.08 -15.51
C GLN A 175 -0.23 6.14 -15.08
N LEU A 176 -0.53 4.90 -14.66
CA LEU A 176 0.38 3.97 -14.00
C LEU A 176 1.72 3.78 -14.74
N GLY A 177 1.66 3.60 -16.06
CA GLY A 177 2.88 3.41 -16.87
C GLY A 177 3.81 4.63 -16.80
N ALA A 178 3.26 5.82 -17.05
CA ALA A 178 4.02 7.07 -17.05
C ALA A 178 4.54 7.44 -15.64
N ALA A 179 3.75 7.16 -14.60
CA ALA A 179 4.12 7.38 -13.21
C ALA A 179 5.29 6.48 -12.79
N LEU A 180 5.24 5.18 -13.15
CA LEU A 180 6.35 4.28 -12.87
C LEU A 180 7.58 4.58 -13.75
N ASP A 181 7.41 5.05 -14.99
CA ASP A 181 8.51 5.51 -15.82
C ASP A 181 9.22 6.74 -15.20
N LEU A 182 8.46 7.64 -14.59
CA LEU A 182 9.03 8.77 -13.83
C LEU A 182 9.91 8.26 -12.68
N TYR A 183 9.39 7.34 -11.85
CA TYR A 183 10.14 6.74 -10.76
C TYR A 183 11.41 6.02 -11.22
N ALA A 184 11.31 5.22 -12.30
CA ALA A 184 12.47 4.55 -12.87
C ALA A 184 13.55 5.54 -13.34
N ARG A 185 13.16 6.62 -14.04
CA ARG A 185 14.11 7.67 -14.48
C ARG A 185 14.79 8.39 -13.31
N LEU A 186 14.11 8.47 -12.17
CA LEU A 186 14.58 9.15 -10.97
C LEU A 186 15.26 8.20 -9.95
N GLY A 187 15.49 6.94 -10.31
CA GLY A 187 16.14 5.97 -9.42
C GLY A 187 15.33 5.63 -8.15
N VAL A 188 14.01 5.86 -8.18
CA VAL A 188 13.08 5.40 -7.15
C VAL A 188 12.85 3.91 -7.36
N ASP A 189 13.19 3.10 -6.37
CA ASP A 189 13.14 1.63 -6.44
C ASP A 189 12.07 1.01 -5.53
N GLN A 190 11.31 1.84 -4.82
CA GLN A 190 10.15 1.41 -4.05
C GLN A 190 9.14 2.56 -3.92
N PHE A 191 7.85 2.21 -3.85
CA PHE A 191 6.79 3.19 -3.57
C PHE A 191 5.70 2.61 -2.67
N LYS A 192 5.08 3.51 -1.90
CA LYS A 192 3.82 3.26 -1.20
C LYS A 192 2.66 3.60 -2.14
N SER A 193 1.66 2.73 -2.23
CA SER A 193 0.38 3.07 -2.86
C SER A 193 -0.72 3.12 -1.81
N GLY A 194 -1.77 3.90 -1.99
CA GLY A 194 -2.92 3.95 -1.08
C GLY A 194 -4.26 3.94 -1.82
N TYR A 195 -5.31 3.47 -1.15
CA TYR A 195 -6.65 3.29 -1.71
C TYR A 195 -7.70 3.73 -0.70
N VAL A 196 -7.58 4.98 -0.23
CA VAL A 196 -8.42 5.50 0.85
C VAL A 196 -9.80 5.86 0.32
N CYS A 197 -10.77 5.04 0.71
CA CYS A 197 -12.21 5.31 0.67
C CYS A 197 -12.93 4.37 1.63
N ASP A 198 -14.20 4.64 1.90
CA ASP A 198 -15.04 3.74 2.68
C ASP A 198 -15.19 2.37 2.00
N ASP A 199 -15.49 1.35 2.80
CA ASP A 199 -15.66 -0.01 2.32
C ASP A 199 -16.77 -0.09 1.27
N GLY A 200 -16.50 -0.84 0.19
CA GLY A 200 -17.40 -0.91 -0.96
C GLY A 200 -17.57 0.40 -1.72
N GLN A 201 -16.71 1.40 -1.54
CA GLN A 201 -16.73 2.67 -2.31
C GLN A 201 -15.61 2.79 -3.34
N VAL A 202 -14.94 1.68 -3.71
CA VAL A 202 -13.89 1.73 -4.73
C VAL A 202 -14.49 2.12 -6.09
N ASP A 203 -13.98 3.18 -6.71
CA ASP A 203 -14.51 3.65 -7.98
C ASP A 203 -13.99 2.86 -9.18
N ARG A 204 -14.91 2.50 -10.06
CA ARG A 204 -14.68 1.87 -11.35
C ARG A 204 -15.54 2.53 -12.43
N ARG A 205 -15.00 2.81 -13.61
CA ARG A 205 -15.81 3.35 -14.72
C ARG A 205 -16.87 2.33 -15.12
N ASN A 206 -18.07 2.83 -15.34
CA ASN A 206 -19.15 2.03 -15.90
C ASN A 206 -18.91 1.81 -17.40
N PRO A 207 -18.72 0.55 -17.86
CA PRO A 207 -18.47 0.28 -19.28
C PRO A 207 -19.61 0.70 -20.22
N ALA A 208 -20.84 0.83 -19.71
CA ALA A 208 -21.99 1.31 -20.49
C ALA A 208 -22.12 2.84 -20.53
N GLY A 209 -21.19 3.57 -19.89
CA GLY A 209 -21.32 5.00 -19.61
C GLY A 209 -22.29 5.28 -18.45
N GLY A 210 -22.23 6.50 -17.91
CA GLY A 210 -23.06 6.93 -16.77
C GLY A 210 -22.30 6.95 -15.43
N PRO A 211 -23.02 6.89 -14.29
CA PRO A 211 -22.41 6.96 -12.96
C PRO A 211 -21.38 5.85 -12.73
N LEU A 212 -20.38 6.17 -11.91
CA LEU A 212 -19.33 5.23 -11.49
C LEU A 212 -19.94 4.01 -10.78
N TRP A 213 -19.28 2.87 -10.98
CA TRP A 213 -19.57 1.64 -10.25
C TRP A 213 -18.73 1.58 -8.98
N ARG A 214 -19.30 0.97 -7.94
CA ARG A 214 -18.65 0.81 -6.65
C ARG A 214 -18.27 -0.65 -6.41
N GLU A 215 -16.98 -0.88 -6.19
CA GLU A 215 -16.37 -2.18 -5.98
C GLU A 215 -15.84 -2.29 -4.53
N TRP A 216 -15.49 -3.51 -4.13
CA TRP A 216 -14.88 -3.79 -2.81
C TRP A 216 -13.35 -3.90 -2.94
N HIS A 217 -12.60 -3.44 -1.94
CA HIS A 217 -11.13 -3.57 -1.87
C HIS A 217 -10.64 -5.01 -2.00
N ASP A 218 -11.41 -5.99 -1.54
CA ASP A 218 -11.08 -7.42 -1.65
C ASP A 218 -11.92 -8.19 -2.70
N GLY A 219 -12.64 -7.44 -3.55
CA GLY A 219 -13.35 -7.96 -4.71
C GLY A 219 -12.42 -8.43 -5.82
N GLN A 220 -12.97 -9.16 -6.79
CA GLN A 220 -12.19 -9.68 -7.93
C GLN A 220 -11.57 -8.55 -8.78
N PHE A 221 -12.22 -7.39 -8.87
CA PHE A 221 -11.71 -6.22 -9.57
C PHE A 221 -10.41 -5.72 -8.91
N MET A 222 -10.44 -5.40 -7.61
CA MET A 222 -9.27 -4.91 -6.88
C MET A 222 -8.16 -5.95 -6.73
N ALA A 223 -8.50 -7.24 -6.60
CA ALA A 223 -7.50 -8.31 -6.62
C ALA A 223 -6.65 -8.31 -7.92
N ARG A 224 -7.28 -7.99 -9.07
CA ARG A 224 -6.58 -7.86 -10.35
C ARG A 224 -5.80 -6.56 -10.43
N HIS A 225 -6.37 -5.46 -9.95
CA HIS A 225 -5.72 -4.15 -9.91
C HIS A 225 -4.39 -4.21 -9.16
N HIS A 226 -4.38 -4.68 -7.90
CA HIS A 226 -3.15 -4.76 -7.12
C HIS A 226 -2.08 -5.62 -7.81
N LEU A 227 -2.47 -6.75 -8.41
CA LEU A 227 -1.53 -7.59 -9.14
C LEU A 227 -0.99 -6.89 -10.40
N LYS A 228 -1.82 -6.13 -11.13
CA LYS A 228 -1.40 -5.30 -12.26
C LYS A 228 -0.34 -4.29 -11.81
N VAL A 229 -0.58 -3.55 -10.72
CA VAL A 229 0.38 -2.57 -10.18
C VAL A 229 1.71 -3.24 -9.82
N VAL A 230 1.67 -4.38 -9.14
CA VAL A 230 2.88 -5.17 -8.78
C VAL A 230 3.66 -5.62 -10.00
N GLN A 231 2.98 -6.13 -11.03
CA GLN A 231 3.59 -6.60 -12.27
C GLN A 231 4.17 -5.45 -13.12
N GLU A 232 3.47 -4.32 -13.24
CA GLU A 232 3.96 -3.14 -13.95
C GLU A 232 5.17 -2.51 -13.26
N ALA A 233 5.19 -2.48 -11.93
CA ALA A 233 6.32 -2.02 -11.13
C ALA A 233 7.53 -2.95 -11.29
N ALA A 234 7.31 -4.28 -11.32
CA ALA A 234 8.38 -5.26 -11.49
C ALA A 234 9.14 -5.09 -12.81
N ARG A 235 8.45 -4.71 -13.90
CA ARG A 235 9.08 -4.42 -15.21
C ARG A 235 10.10 -3.28 -15.17
N ARG A 236 10.06 -2.46 -14.12
CA ARG A 236 10.94 -1.31 -13.90
C ARG A 236 11.84 -1.49 -12.68
N HIS A 237 11.88 -2.69 -12.10
CA HIS A 237 12.62 -2.98 -10.86
C HIS A 237 12.19 -2.10 -9.68
N ILE A 238 10.88 -1.90 -9.54
CA ILE A 238 10.28 -1.12 -8.45
C ILE A 238 9.50 -2.06 -7.52
N ALA A 239 9.76 -1.95 -6.22
CA ALA A 239 9.03 -2.64 -5.16
C ALA A 239 7.78 -1.85 -4.71
N VAL A 240 6.77 -2.57 -4.22
CA VAL A 240 5.44 -2.02 -3.91
C VAL A 240 5.06 -2.32 -2.46
N ASN A 241 4.62 -1.28 -1.75
CA ASN A 241 4.05 -1.34 -0.41
C ASN A 241 2.63 -0.73 -0.39
N PRO A 242 1.57 -1.50 -0.70
CA PRO A 242 0.22 -0.96 -0.68
C PRO A 242 -0.36 -0.83 0.73
N HIS A 243 -0.87 0.36 1.03
CA HIS A 243 -1.87 0.64 2.05
C HIS A 243 -3.28 0.40 1.46
N GLU A 244 -4.31 0.32 2.30
CA GLU A 244 -5.67 -0.18 1.98
C GLU A 244 -5.69 -1.38 1.00
N PRO A 245 -4.87 -2.43 1.24
CA PRO A 245 -4.63 -3.46 0.24
C PRO A 245 -5.69 -4.55 0.29
N ILE A 246 -5.75 -5.38 -0.75
CA ILE A 246 -6.18 -6.76 -0.56
C ILE A 246 -5.25 -7.46 0.46
N LYS A 247 -5.81 -8.27 1.36
CA LYS A 247 -5.03 -8.98 2.38
C LYS A 247 -3.91 -9.85 1.78
N ASP A 248 -2.84 -10.05 2.55
CA ASP A 248 -1.75 -10.93 2.13
C ASP A 248 -2.24 -12.39 2.03
N THR A 249 -1.78 -13.07 0.98
CA THR A 249 -2.05 -14.48 0.70
C THR A 249 -0.79 -15.24 0.31
N GLY A 250 0.41 -14.65 0.51
CA GLY A 250 1.70 -15.25 0.20
C GLY A 250 2.23 -14.95 -1.21
N LEU A 251 1.54 -14.13 -2.00
CA LEU A 251 1.92 -13.80 -3.38
C LEU A 251 3.31 -13.13 -3.49
N ARG A 252 3.89 -12.65 -2.38
CA ARG A 252 5.29 -12.25 -2.29
C ARG A 252 6.29 -13.35 -2.65
N ARG A 253 5.90 -14.64 -2.58
CA ARG A 253 6.73 -15.75 -3.12
C ARG A 253 6.79 -15.71 -4.64
N THR A 254 5.65 -15.48 -5.29
CA THR A 254 5.53 -15.42 -6.75
C THR A 254 6.07 -14.09 -7.30
N TYR A 255 5.82 -12.99 -6.57
CA TYR A 255 6.21 -11.63 -6.92
C TYR A 255 7.00 -10.98 -5.77
N PRO A 256 8.32 -11.24 -5.66
CA PRO A 256 9.14 -10.75 -4.54
C PRO A 256 9.22 -9.23 -4.39
N ASN A 257 8.80 -8.46 -5.39
CA ASN A 257 8.72 -7.00 -5.30
C ASN A 257 7.47 -6.50 -4.55
N TRP A 258 6.53 -7.37 -4.18
CA TRP A 258 5.42 -7.03 -3.30
C TRP A 258 5.85 -7.19 -1.83
N ILE A 259 6.63 -6.21 -1.34
CA ILE A 259 7.51 -6.35 -0.18
C ILE A 259 6.81 -6.31 1.18
N SER A 260 5.74 -5.54 1.28
CA SER A 260 4.94 -5.37 2.50
C SER A 260 3.54 -4.90 2.11
N ARG A 261 2.66 -4.68 3.09
CA ARG A 261 1.38 -3.97 2.94
C ARG A 261 0.86 -3.56 4.32
N GLU A 262 -0.07 -2.62 4.41
CA GLU A 262 -0.71 -2.29 5.69
C GLU A 262 -1.83 -3.28 6.04
N GLY A 263 -3.10 -2.97 5.72
CA GLY A 263 -4.22 -3.91 5.80
C GLY A 263 -4.63 -4.33 7.22
N ALA A 264 -4.32 -3.49 8.20
CA ALA A 264 -4.81 -3.48 9.57
C ALA A 264 -4.46 -2.12 10.19
N ARG A 265 -5.09 -1.73 11.31
CA ARG A 265 -4.75 -0.46 12.00
C ARG A 265 -3.24 -0.39 12.29
N GLY A 266 -2.54 0.52 11.63
CA GLY A 266 -1.12 0.82 11.87
C GLY A 266 -0.92 1.90 12.94
N MET A 267 0.26 2.51 12.93
CA MET A 267 0.59 3.60 13.85
C MET A 267 -0.22 4.88 13.61
N GLU A 268 -0.71 5.11 12.38
CA GLU A 268 -1.56 6.28 12.06
C GLU A 268 -2.78 6.41 12.98
N TYR A 269 -3.42 5.29 13.34
CA TYR A 269 -4.56 5.29 14.26
C TYR A 269 -4.19 5.75 15.68
N ASN A 270 -2.91 5.84 16.05
CA ASN A 270 -2.48 6.42 17.32
C ASN A 270 -2.36 7.96 17.27
N ALA A 271 -2.39 8.58 16.09
CA ALA A 271 -2.44 10.02 15.94
C ALA A 271 -3.87 10.57 16.08
N TRP A 272 -4.84 9.91 15.44
CA TRP A 272 -6.20 10.45 15.29
C TRP A 272 -7.33 9.46 15.60
N GLY A 273 -7.04 8.18 15.83
CA GLY A 273 -8.05 7.19 16.20
C GLY A 273 -8.72 7.54 17.52
N GLN A 274 -10.04 7.41 17.59
CA GLN A 274 -10.84 7.66 18.78
C GLN A 274 -11.69 6.42 19.13
N PRO A 275 -11.18 5.48 19.97
CA PRO A 275 -9.89 5.51 20.67
C PRO A 275 -8.69 5.14 19.77
N PRO A 276 -7.45 5.47 20.21
CA PRO A 276 -6.23 4.98 19.57
C PRO A 276 -6.10 3.45 19.73
N ASN A 277 -5.05 2.84 19.19
CA ASN A 277 -4.85 1.41 19.34
C ASN A 277 -4.71 1.05 20.83
N PRO A 278 -5.44 0.04 21.33
CA PRO A 278 -5.32 -0.38 22.73
C PRO A 278 -3.97 -1.08 22.99
N PRO A 279 -3.52 -1.19 24.26
CA PRO A 279 -2.26 -1.87 24.60
C PRO A 279 -2.13 -3.30 24.07
N GLU A 280 -3.23 -4.03 23.93
CA GLU A 280 -3.25 -5.41 23.41
C GLU A 280 -3.16 -5.52 21.88
N HIS A 281 -3.21 -4.40 21.15
CA HIS A 281 -3.32 -4.38 19.68
C HIS A 281 -2.17 -5.13 19.00
N GLU A 282 -0.92 -4.83 19.35
CA GLU A 282 0.24 -5.45 18.71
C GLU A 282 0.32 -6.96 18.98
N VAL A 283 -0.05 -7.40 20.19
CA VAL A 283 -0.11 -8.82 20.54
C VAL A 283 -1.20 -9.52 19.72
N ASN A 284 -2.36 -8.87 19.54
CA ASN A 284 -3.43 -9.40 18.69
C ASN A 284 -3.01 -9.49 17.21
N LEU A 285 -2.24 -8.52 16.70
CA LEU A 285 -1.73 -8.55 15.32
C LEU A 285 -0.85 -9.79 15.07
N VAL A 286 0.03 -10.16 16.00
CA VAL A 286 0.94 -11.32 15.89
C VAL A 286 0.18 -12.61 15.56
N PHE A 287 -0.98 -12.82 16.19
CA PHE A 287 -1.78 -14.05 16.03
C PHE A 287 -2.95 -13.91 15.05
N THR A 288 -3.03 -12.80 14.32
CA THR A 288 -4.08 -12.56 13.32
C THR A 288 -3.50 -12.02 12.01
N ARG A 289 -3.36 -10.70 11.87
CA ARG A 289 -2.86 -10.03 10.65
C ARG A 289 -1.47 -10.53 10.23
N MET A 290 -0.59 -10.79 11.19
CA MET A 290 0.78 -11.20 10.92
C MET A 290 0.91 -12.66 10.47
N LEU A 291 -0.14 -13.49 10.68
CA LEU A 291 -0.20 -14.84 10.09
C LEU A 291 -0.32 -14.81 8.56
N ALA A 292 -0.78 -13.69 7.99
CA ALA A 292 -0.92 -13.53 6.55
C ALA A 292 0.41 -13.17 5.85
N GLY A 293 1.26 -12.37 6.49
CA GLY A 293 2.50 -11.84 5.90
C GLY A 293 2.95 -10.49 6.49
N PRO A 294 4.02 -9.90 5.95
CA PRO A 294 4.61 -8.66 6.47
C PRO A 294 3.59 -7.52 6.53
N MET A 295 3.80 -6.64 7.52
CA MET A 295 2.99 -5.45 7.73
C MET A 295 3.88 -4.21 7.77
N ASP A 296 3.52 -3.19 7.01
CA ASP A 296 4.06 -1.85 7.19
C ASP A 296 3.31 -1.14 8.33
N TYR A 297 3.76 -1.38 9.57
CA TYR A 297 3.11 -0.86 10.79
C TYR A 297 3.53 0.58 11.14
N THR A 298 4.59 1.10 10.50
CA THR A 298 5.23 2.39 10.81
C THR A 298 5.59 2.59 12.31
N PRO A 299 6.36 1.67 12.92
CA PRO A 299 6.74 1.75 14.34
C PRO A 299 7.72 2.90 14.62
N GLY A 300 8.01 3.14 15.91
CA GLY A 300 9.14 4.00 16.32
C GLY A 300 8.77 5.45 16.64
N ILE A 301 7.53 5.71 17.07
CA ILE A 301 7.16 7.00 17.65
C ILE A 301 7.86 7.17 19.01
N LEU A 302 8.74 8.17 19.10
CA LEU A 302 9.50 8.47 20.32
C LEU A 302 8.90 9.60 21.16
N SER A 303 8.15 10.51 20.54
CA SER A 303 7.41 11.56 21.25
C SER A 303 5.96 11.13 21.42
N LEU A 304 5.57 10.80 22.65
CA LEU A 304 4.20 10.42 23.04
C LEU A 304 3.44 11.59 23.70
N LYS A 305 3.99 12.80 23.62
CA LYS A 305 3.44 14.04 24.17
C LYS A 305 2.77 14.86 23.08
#